data_AF-A0A9D8AIX7-F1
#
_entry.id   AF-A0A9D8AIX7-F1
#
_cell.length_a   1.000
_cell.length_b   1.000
_cell.length_c   1.000
_cell.angle_alpha   90.00
_cell.angle_beta   90.00
_cell.angle_gamma   90.00
#
_symmetry.space_group_name_H-M   'P 1'
#
loop_
_entity.id
_entity.type
_entity.pdbx_description
1 polymer ?
#
loop_
_entity_poly.entity_id
_entity_poly.type
_entity_poly.pdbx_seq_one_letter_code
_entity_poly.pdbx_strand_id
1 'polypeptide(L)'
;MGLFVVILILSILLLILAALFVHEKQAKSAKSPIGRMTEYWDGPERRQSRRVRAILPAKYSIDHKPRPKKESKSKNISTGGILIQLNEKVLPATQLLLDIILPEDRKPVTARGEVVWINDLPETDETGRRLFDAGIKFTSMSPSDKERLNKHIEDIP
;
A
#
# COMPACT_ATOMS: atom_id res chain seq x y z
N MET A 1 2.70 50.35 34.27
CA MET A 1 3.48 50.05 33.05
C MET A 1 3.83 48.56 32.93
N GLY A 2 4.46 47.92 33.92
CA GLY A 2 4.86 46.51 33.82
C GLY A 2 3.72 45.51 33.55
N LEU A 3 2.57 45.67 34.21
CA LEU A 3 1.43 44.76 34.03
C LEU A 3 0.87 44.77 32.59
N PHE A 4 0.80 45.95 31.96
CA PHE A 4 0.35 46.08 30.57
C PHE A 4 1.31 45.41 29.58
N VAL A 5 2.62 45.51 29.84
CA VAL A 5 3.65 44.84 29.02
C VAL A 5 3.55 43.32 29.16
N VAL A 6 3.32 42.81 30.38
CA VAL A 6 3.13 41.37 30.62
C VAL A 6 1.86 40.85 29.91
N ILE A 7 0.75 41.59 29.97
CA ILE A 7 -0.50 41.22 29.28
C ILE A 7 -0.30 41.22 27.76
N LEU A 8 0.46 42.18 27.21
CA LEU A 8 0.79 42.25 25.78
C LEU A 8 1.65 41.05 25.34
N ILE A 9 2.64 40.66 26.15
CA ILE A 9 3.50 39.51 25.83
C ILE A 9 2.69 38.21 25.88
N LEU A 10 1.80 38.05 26.88
CA LEU A 10 0.94 36.87 27.00
C LEU A 10 -0.05 36.76 25.83
N SER A 11 -0.62 37.89 25.36
CA SER A 11 -1.54 37.86 24.23
C SER A 11 -0.83 37.51 22.91
N ILE A 12 0.38 38.03 22.68
CA ILE A 12 1.20 37.69 21.52
C ILE A 12 1.60 36.20 21.56
N LEU A 13 2.03 35.69 22.72
CA LEU A 13 2.38 34.28 22.90
C LEU A 13 1.19 33.36 22.60
N LEU A 14 -0.01 33.74 23.08
CA LEU A 14 -1.24 32.98 22.86
C LEU A 14 -1.64 32.96 21.37
N LEU A 15 -1.46 34.08 20.64
CA LEU A 15 -1.70 34.14 19.20
C LEU A 15 -0.73 33.26 18.41
N ILE A 16 0.56 33.24 18.78
CA ILE A 16 1.56 32.38 18.15
C ILE A 16 1.22 30.89 18.39
N LEU A 17 0.87 30.52 19.62
CA LEU A 17 0.44 29.15 19.93
C LEU A 17 -0.83 28.74 19.16
N ALA A 18 -1.82 29.64 19.06
CA ALA A 18 -3.02 29.39 18.28
C ALA A 18 -2.71 29.21 16.79
N ALA A 19 -1.82 30.02 16.22
CA ALA A 19 -1.39 29.90 14.83
C ALA A 19 -0.67 28.58 14.56
N LEU A 20 0.23 28.16 15.46
CA LEU A 20 0.91 26.87 15.37
C LEU A 20 -0.07 25.70 15.49
N PHE A 21 -1.05 25.79 16.38
CA PHE A 21 -2.09 24.78 16.54
C PHE A 21 -2.96 24.63 15.28
N VAL A 22 -3.32 25.73 14.63
CA VAL A 22 -4.05 25.72 13.35
C VAL A 22 -3.18 25.12 12.24
N HIS A 23 -1.89 25.47 12.18
CA HIS A 23 -0.97 24.91 11.20
C HIS A 23 -0.77 23.40 11.39
N GLU A 24 -0.66 22.93 12.64
CA GLU A 24 -0.65 21.50 12.94
C GLU A 24 -1.97 20.82 12.54
N LYS A 25 -3.12 21.46 12.78
CA LYS A 25 -4.42 20.92 12.34
C LYS A 25 -4.51 20.83 10.82
N GLN A 26 -4.03 21.83 10.08
CA GLN A 26 -4.02 21.81 8.61
C GLN A 26 -3.03 20.78 8.04
N ALA A 27 -1.84 20.65 8.64
CA ALA A 27 -0.84 19.66 8.25
C ALA A 27 -1.26 18.22 8.59
N LYS A 28 -2.02 18.02 9.68
CA LYS A 28 -2.60 16.72 10.07
C LYS A 28 -3.87 16.38 9.30
N SER A 29 -4.64 17.38 8.82
CA SER A 29 -5.86 17.16 8.02
C SER A 29 -5.58 16.73 6.58
N ALA A 30 -4.37 16.94 6.04
CA ALA A 30 -3.97 16.40 4.74
C ALA A 30 -3.27 15.03 4.82
N LYS A 31 -2.99 14.52 6.04
CA LYS A 31 -2.23 13.28 6.25
C LYS A 31 -2.72 12.49 7.48
N SER A 32 -3.94 11.96 7.43
CA SER A 32 -4.33 10.67 8.06
C SER A 32 -5.81 10.33 7.85
N PRO A 33 -6.20 9.04 7.98
CA PRO A 33 -6.89 8.30 6.93
C PRO A 33 -8.39 8.16 7.19
N ILE A 34 -9.18 8.16 6.12
CA ILE A 34 -10.58 7.71 6.18
C ILE A 34 -10.57 6.19 6.08
N GLY A 35 -10.43 5.53 7.23
CA GLY A 35 -10.88 4.17 7.46
C GLY A 35 -11.84 4.23 8.63
N ARG A 36 -13.14 3.99 8.37
CA ARG A 36 -14.15 3.92 9.43
C ARG A 36 -13.71 2.85 10.43
N MET A 37 -13.54 3.25 11.69
CA MET A 37 -13.38 2.34 12.81
C MET A 37 -14.78 1.88 13.20
N THR A 38 -15.29 0.86 12.50
CA THR A 38 -16.46 0.11 12.94
C THR A 38 -15.98 -1.24 13.46
N GLU A 39 -16.31 -1.46 14.73
CA GLU A 39 -16.46 -2.76 15.39
C GLU A 39 -15.19 -3.39 15.99
N TYR A 40 -15.31 -3.70 17.29
CA TYR A 40 -14.37 -4.51 18.06
C TYR A 40 -14.44 -5.95 17.53
N TRP A 41 -13.29 -6.46 17.07
CA TRP A 41 -13.12 -7.80 16.49
C TRP A 41 -13.18 -8.91 17.56
N ASP A 42 -13.96 -9.97 17.33
CA ASP A 42 -14.11 -11.11 18.26
C ASP A 42 -14.15 -12.49 17.54
N GLY A 43 -13.30 -12.69 16.51
CA GLY A 43 -13.32 -13.91 15.69
C GLY A 43 -11.97 -14.35 15.08
N PRO A 44 -11.87 -15.59 14.55
CA PRO A 44 -10.63 -16.19 14.05
C PRO A 44 -10.17 -15.65 12.68
N GLU A 45 -11.06 -15.01 11.93
CA GLU A 45 -10.71 -14.35 10.67
C GLU A 45 -9.98 -13.03 10.98
N ARG A 46 -8.84 -12.80 10.34
CA ARG A 46 -8.01 -11.60 10.58
C ARG A 46 -7.90 -10.73 9.33
N ARG A 47 -8.48 -11.16 8.21
CA ARG A 47 -8.44 -10.42 6.95
C ARG A 47 -9.48 -9.31 6.96
N GLN A 48 -9.02 -8.11 6.61
CA GLN A 48 -9.86 -6.92 6.50
C GLN A 48 -10.49 -6.75 5.10
N SER A 49 -10.12 -7.60 4.13
CA SER A 49 -10.60 -7.50 2.75
C SER A 49 -10.75 -8.87 2.07
N ARG A 50 -11.75 -8.96 1.18
CA ARG A 50 -11.98 -10.12 0.31
C ARG A 50 -10.82 -10.29 -0.65
N ARG A 51 -10.29 -11.52 -0.77
CA ARG A 51 -9.35 -11.91 -1.82
C ARG A 51 -10.08 -12.65 -2.91
N VAL A 52 -9.85 -12.24 -4.15
CA VAL A 52 -10.34 -12.92 -5.35
C VAL A 52 -9.19 -13.67 -6.00
N ARG A 53 -9.46 -14.91 -6.41
CA ARG A 53 -8.50 -15.70 -7.20
C ARG A 53 -8.54 -15.19 -8.63
N ALA A 54 -7.52 -14.42 -8.99
CA ALA A 54 -7.34 -13.86 -10.32
C ALA A 54 -5.89 -14.04 -10.75
N ILE A 55 -5.70 -14.53 -11.97
CA ILE A 55 -4.40 -14.63 -12.63
C ILE A 55 -4.22 -13.38 -13.49
N LEU A 56 -3.60 -12.37 -12.91
CA LEU A 56 -3.30 -11.11 -13.57
C LEU A 56 -1.82 -11.08 -13.93
N PRO A 57 -1.46 -10.69 -15.16
CA PRO A 57 -0.08 -10.37 -15.48
C PRO A 57 0.38 -9.22 -14.58
N ALA A 58 1.59 -9.35 -14.05
CA ALA A 58 2.19 -8.33 -13.20
C ALA A 58 3.67 -8.17 -13.52
N LYS A 59 4.22 -6.99 -13.28
CA LYS A 59 5.66 -6.75 -13.30
C LYS A 59 6.11 -6.25 -11.95
N TYR A 60 7.29 -6.69 -11.51
CA TYR A 60 7.84 -6.26 -10.24
C TYR A 60 9.31 -5.85 -10.34
N SER A 61 9.72 -4.86 -9.55
CA SER A 61 11.14 -4.58 -9.26
C SER A 61 11.32 -4.27 -7.78
N ILE A 62 12.55 -4.41 -7.29
CA ILE A 62 12.89 -3.96 -5.93
C ILE A 62 13.08 -2.44 -5.97
N ASP A 63 12.33 -1.69 -5.14
CA ASP A 63 12.19 -0.21 -5.23
C ASP A 63 13.55 0.53 -5.19
N HIS A 64 14.55 -0.03 -4.49
CA HIS A 64 15.88 0.58 -4.32
C HIS A 64 16.97 0.04 -5.24
N LYS A 65 16.64 -0.80 -6.22
CA LYS A 65 17.61 -1.32 -7.20
C LYS A 65 17.26 -0.80 -8.59
N PRO A 66 18.20 -0.19 -9.34
CA PRO A 66 17.98 0.21 -10.73
C PRO A 66 17.99 -1.04 -11.61
N ARG A 67 16.91 -1.82 -11.54
CA ARG A 67 16.70 -3.02 -12.33
C ARG A 67 15.40 -2.90 -13.11
N PRO A 68 15.35 -3.40 -14.35
CA PRO A 68 14.10 -3.51 -15.08
C PRO A 68 13.11 -4.37 -14.29
N LYS A 69 11.82 -4.04 -14.39
CA LYS A 69 10.77 -4.88 -13.80
C LYS A 69 10.76 -6.24 -14.49
N LYS A 70 10.62 -7.28 -13.67
CA LYS A 70 10.52 -8.67 -14.09
C LYS A 70 9.05 -9.05 -14.23
N GLU A 71 8.74 -9.85 -15.24
CA GLU A 71 7.41 -10.41 -15.43
C GLU A 71 7.05 -11.40 -14.32
N SER A 72 5.78 -11.44 -13.98
CA SER A 72 5.18 -12.28 -12.94
C SER A 72 3.67 -12.44 -13.22
N LYS A 73 3.02 -13.28 -12.44
CA LYS A 73 1.57 -13.47 -12.45
C LYS A 73 1.05 -13.56 -11.02
N SER A 74 -0.14 -13.02 -10.79
CA SER A 74 -0.83 -13.19 -9.52
C SER A 74 -1.49 -14.56 -9.41
N LYS A 75 -1.65 -15.03 -8.17
CA LYS A 75 -2.55 -16.15 -7.82
C LYS A 75 -3.84 -15.67 -7.17
N ASN A 76 -3.76 -14.55 -6.44
CA ASN A 76 -4.91 -13.84 -5.91
C ASN A 76 -4.57 -12.38 -5.68
N ILE A 77 -5.62 -11.56 -5.56
CA ILE A 77 -5.53 -10.13 -5.32
C ILE A 77 -6.67 -9.67 -4.41
N SER A 78 -6.44 -8.57 -3.71
CA SER A 78 -7.40 -7.85 -2.87
C SER A 78 -7.10 -6.36 -2.92
N THR A 79 -7.98 -5.54 -2.35
CA THR A 79 -7.79 -4.08 -2.27
C THR A 79 -6.57 -3.67 -1.42
N GLY A 80 -6.05 -4.58 -0.58
CA GLY A 80 -4.93 -4.32 0.32
C GLY A 80 -3.62 -5.05 -0.03
N GLY A 81 -3.63 -5.94 -1.02
CA GLY A 81 -2.44 -6.72 -1.36
C GLY A 81 -2.67 -7.79 -2.42
N ILE A 82 -1.57 -8.42 -2.84
CA ILE A 82 -1.52 -9.35 -3.95
C ILE A 82 -0.58 -10.53 -3.60
N LEU A 83 -0.91 -11.72 -4.10
CA LEU A 83 -0.02 -12.87 -4.10
C LEU A 83 0.52 -13.06 -5.52
N ILE A 84 1.83 -12.97 -5.70
CA ILE A 84 2.51 -13.18 -6.99
C ILE A 84 3.60 -14.24 -6.90
N GLN A 85 3.97 -14.81 -8.05
CA GLN A 85 5.12 -15.71 -8.18
C GLN A 85 6.39 -14.94 -8.56
N LEU A 86 7.45 -15.10 -7.78
CA LEU A 86 8.77 -14.52 -8.03
C LEU A 86 9.73 -15.59 -8.56
N ASN A 87 10.68 -15.16 -9.40
CA ASN A 87 11.78 -16.00 -9.90
C ASN A 87 13.12 -15.75 -9.18
N GLU A 88 13.07 -14.96 -8.10
CA GLU A 88 14.20 -14.72 -7.21
C GLU A 88 13.71 -14.71 -5.77
N LYS A 89 14.54 -15.19 -4.85
CA LYS A 89 14.24 -15.12 -3.43
C LYS A 89 14.39 -13.68 -2.95
N VAL A 90 13.36 -13.18 -2.29
CA VAL A 90 13.38 -11.88 -1.60
C VAL A 90 13.12 -12.10 -0.11
N LEU A 91 13.55 -11.15 0.71
CA LEU A 91 13.31 -11.21 2.15
C LEU A 91 11.94 -10.59 2.49
N PRO A 92 11.26 -11.04 3.54
CA PRO A 92 10.18 -10.27 4.15
C PRO A 92 10.62 -8.82 4.45
N ALA A 93 9.68 -7.90 4.49
CA ALA A 93 9.87 -6.45 4.57
C ALA A 93 10.54 -5.78 3.35
N THR A 94 10.89 -6.54 2.30
CA THR A 94 11.42 -5.96 1.05
C THR A 94 10.33 -5.13 0.35
N GLN A 95 10.66 -3.89 -0.02
CA GLN A 95 9.79 -3.02 -0.81
C GLN A 95 9.92 -3.33 -2.31
N LEU A 96 8.77 -3.54 -2.94
CA LEU A 96 8.61 -3.82 -4.36
C LEU A 96 7.77 -2.73 -5.03
N LEU A 97 8.17 -2.37 -6.25
CA LEU A 97 7.34 -1.64 -7.20
C LEU A 97 6.61 -2.65 -8.08
N LEU A 98 5.30 -2.51 -8.18
CA LEU A 98 4.41 -3.42 -8.91
C LEU A 98 3.68 -2.67 -10.02
N ASP A 99 3.60 -3.28 -11.19
CA ASP A 99 2.66 -2.92 -12.26
C ASP A 99 1.71 -4.09 -12.47
N ILE A 100 0.43 -3.90 -12.18
CA ILE A 100 -0.59 -4.93 -12.31
C ILE A 100 -1.40 -4.61 -13.57
N ILE A 101 -1.50 -5.57 -14.49
CA ILE A 101 -2.19 -5.37 -15.77
C ILE A 101 -3.61 -5.92 -15.61
N LEU A 102 -4.59 -5.01 -15.61
CA LEU A 102 -6.01 -5.38 -15.59
C LEU A 102 -6.51 -5.62 -17.03
N PRO A 103 -7.33 -6.65 -17.29
CA PRO A 103 -7.81 -6.99 -18.63
C PRO A 103 -8.53 -5.86 -19.37
N GLU A 104 -9.31 -5.06 -18.64
CA GLU A 104 -10.12 -3.97 -19.18
C GLU A 104 -9.35 -2.66 -19.41
N ASP A 105 -8.11 -2.57 -18.93
CA ASP A 105 -7.37 -1.32 -18.88
C ASP A 105 -6.15 -1.29 -19.82
N ARG A 106 -5.95 -0.12 -20.46
CA ARG A 106 -4.79 0.11 -21.33
C ARG A 106 -3.50 0.44 -20.57
N LYS A 107 -3.60 0.85 -19.30
CA LYS A 107 -2.46 1.25 -18.46
C LYS A 107 -2.38 0.32 -17.25
N PRO A 108 -1.19 -0.03 -16.76
CA PRO A 108 -1.09 -0.81 -15.53
C PRO A 108 -1.56 0.00 -14.31
N VAL A 109 -2.06 -0.69 -13.30
CA VAL A 109 -2.21 -0.20 -11.93
C VAL A 109 -0.84 -0.24 -11.28
N THR A 110 -0.30 0.93 -10.89
CA THR A 110 1.04 1.01 -10.26
C THR A 110 0.92 1.08 -8.74
N ALA A 111 1.66 0.23 -8.04
CA ALA A 111 1.66 0.19 -6.58
C ALA A 111 3.07 -0.03 -6.01
N ARG A 112 3.31 0.51 -4.82
CA ARG A 112 4.36 0.02 -3.93
C ARG A 112 3.78 -0.99 -2.97
N GLY A 113 4.55 -2.01 -2.66
CA GLY A 113 4.16 -3.01 -1.69
C GLY A 113 5.33 -3.61 -0.94
N GLU A 114 5.03 -4.13 0.23
CA GLU A 114 5.98 -4.80 1.11
C GLU A 114 5.72 -6.30 1.11
N VAL A 115 6.78 -7.09 0.95
CA VAL A 115 6.70 -8.55 1.08
C VAL A 115 6.42 -8.91 2.54
N VAL A 116 5.25 -9.49 2.82
CA VAL A 116 4.84 -9.90 4.18
C VAL A 116 5.32 -11.32 4.49
N TRP A 117 5.33 -12.20 3.47
CA TRP A 117 5.82 -13.57 3.59
C TRP A 117 6.28 -14.08 2.22
N ILE A 118 7.14 -15.10 2.26
CA ILE A 118 7.62 -15.82 1.08
C ILE A 118 7.59 -17.32 1.33
N ASN A 119 7.18 -18.10 0.33
CA ASN A 119 7.19 -19.55 0.38
C ASN A 119 7.93 -20.11 -0.84
N ASP A 120 8.89 -21.02 -0.60
CA ASP A 120 9.61 -21.70 -1.67
C ASP A 120 8.65 -22.69 -2.35
N LEU A 121 8.59 -22.67 -3.68
CA LEU A 121 7.81 -23.65 -4.44
C LEU A 121 8.72 -24.84 -4.83
N PRO A 122 8.18 -26.06 -4.84
CA PRO A 122 8.91 -27.23 -5.32
C PRO A 122 9.11 -27.20 -6.84
N GLU A 123 8.23 -26.48 -7.55
CA GLU A 123 8.26 -26.28 -8.99
C GLU A 123 9.33 -25.26 -9.40
N THR A 124 9.88 -25.46 -10.60
CA THR A 124 10.74 -24.49 -11.28
C THR A 124 10.02 -23.89 -12.47
N ASP A 125 10.49 -22.74 -12.95
CA ASP A 125 10.06 -22.24 -14.25
C ASP A 125 10.60 -23.11 -15.41
N GLU A 126 10.19 -22.79 -16.64
CA GLU A 126 10.61 -23.49 -17.87
C GLU A 126 12.14 -23.46 -18.07
N THR A 127 12.85 -22.54 -17.42
CA THR A 127 14.31 -22.41 -17.48
C THR A 127 15.02 -23.09 -16.30
N GLY A 128 14.29 -23.80 -15.45
CA GLY A 128 14.81 -24.49 -14.28
C GLY A 128 15.07 -23.58 -13.07
N ARG A 129 14.60 -22.32 -13.08
CA ARG A 129 14.77 -21.41 -11.93
C ARG A 129 13.73 -21.69 -10.86
N ARG A 130 14.17 -21.57 -9.60
CA ARG A 130 13.29 -21.72 -8.44
C ARG A 130 12.22 -20.64 -8.43
N LEU A 131 10.98 -21.06 -8.14
CA LEU A 131 9.86 -20.15 -7.98
C LEU A 131 9.53 -19.95 -6.50
N PHE A 132 8.99 -18.77 -6.19
CA PHE A 132 8.60 -18.39 -4.84
C PHE A 132 7.23 -17.75 -4.87
N ASP A 133 6.34 -18.16 -3.98
CA ASP A 133 5.11 -17.44 -3.71
C ASP A 133 5.42 -16.30 -2.73
N ALA A 134 5.07 -15.06 -3.11
CA ALA A 134 5.26 -13.90 -2.26
C ALA A 134 3.93 -13.19 -2.01
N GLY A 135 3.53 -13.12 -0.74
CA GLY A 135 2.40 -12.30 -0.30
C GLY A 135 2.86 -10.87 -0.09
N ILE A 136 2.27 -9.93 -0.82
CA ILE A 136 2.66 -8.52 -0.81
C ILE A 136 1.48 -7.68 -0.29
N LYS A 137 1.76 -6.81 0.67
CA LYS A 137 0.81 -5.79 1.16
C LYS A 137 1.08 -4.48 0.44
N PHE A 138 0.05 -3.83 -0.11
CA PHE A 138 0.22 -2.52 -0.73
C PHE A 138 0.53 -1.46 0.32
N THR A 139 1.60 -0.70 0.10
CA THR A 139 2.05 0.40 0.98
C THR A 139 1.72 1.76 0.39
N SER A 140 1.72 1.89 -0.94
CA SER A 140 1.20 3.09 -1.61
C SER A 140 0.66 2.77 -3.00
N MET A 141 -0.33 3.56 -3.44
CA MET A 141 -0.97 3.48 -4.74
C MET A 141 -1.62 4.83 -5.04
N SER A 142 -1.67 5.25 -6.29
CA SER A 142 -2.38 6.48 -6.65
C SER A 142 -3.90 6.31 -6.39
N PRO A 143 -4.65 7.37 -6.05
CA PRO A 143 -6.10 7.25 -5.85
C PRO A 143 -6.83 6.72 -7.08
N SER A 144 -6.39 7.13 -8.29
CA SER A 144 -6.95 6.67 -9.56
C SER A 144 -6.72 5.17 -9.77
N ASP A 145 -5.49 4.70 -9.54
CA ASP A 145 -5.15 3.27 -9.66
C ASP A 145 -5.86 2.42 -8.60
N LYS A 146 -6.04 2.96 -7.40
CA LYS A 146 -6.78 2.31 -6.31
C LYS A 146 -8.25 2.12 -6.67
N GLU A 147 -8.87 3.15 -7.23
CA GLU A 147 -10.27 3.08 -7.68
C GLU A 147 -10.44 2.03 -8.78
N ARG A 148 -9.55 2.04 -9.78
CA ARG A 148 -9.56 1.06 -10.89
C ARG A 148 -9.40 -0.38 -10.37
N LEU A 149 -8.46 -0.60 -9.46
CA LEU A 149 -8.27 -1.92 -8.85
C LEU A 149 -9.47 -2.36 -8.02
N ASN A 150 -10.05 -1.47 -7.22
CA ASN A 150 -11.23 -1.78 -6.41
C ASN A 150 -12.40 -2.19 -7.30
N LYS A 151 -12.68 -1.40 -8.35
CA LYS A 151 -13.73 -1.71 -9.32
C LYS A 151 -13.52 -3.08 -9.97
N HIS A 152 -12.30 -3.36 -10.44
CA HIS A 152 -11.97 -4.67 -11.00
C HIS A 152 -12.26 -5.82 -10.03
N ILE A 153 -11.93 -5.64 -8.73
CA ILE A 153 -12.17 -6.65 -7.70
C ILE A 153 -13.66 -6.86 -7.43
N GLU A 154 -14.46 -5.79 -7.46
CA GLU A 154 -15.91 -5.84 -7.28
C GLU A 154 -16.62 -6.52 -8.46
N ASP A 155 -16.11 -6.33 -9.68
CA ASP A 155 -16.63 -6.95 -10.90
C ASP A 155 -16.35 -8.46 -10.98
N ILE A 156 -15.43 -8.99 -10.16
CA ILE A 156 -15.16 -10.43 -10.06
C ILE A 156 -16.21 -11.08 -9.12
N PRO A 157 -17.01 -12.04 -9.63
CA PRO A 157 -18.09 -12.67 -8.88
C PRO A 157 -17.62 -13.39 -7.60
#